data_AF-D2V9F9-F1
#
_entry.id   AF-D2V9F9-F1
#
_cell.length_a   1.000
_cell.length_b   1.000
_cell.length_c   1.000
_cell.angle_alpha   90.00
_cell.angle_beta   90.00
_cell.angle_gamma   90.00
#
_symmetry.space_group_name_H-M   'P 1'
#
loop_
_entity.id
_entity.type
_entity.pdbx_description
1 polymer ?
#
loop_
_entity_poly.entity_id
_entity_poly.type
_entity_poly.pdbx_seq_one_letter_code
_entity_poly.pdbx_strand_id
1 'polypeptide(L)'
;MDFRKLATSGDSAIVPRSTFHEYNGNGNLMRLSRKPDESVRSSAVMALFVERWSEKEGRRIPYLVLLQKTPAKKNTNYQHAGQVSFPGGVFDEKLDKNLLETAMRETFEEIGLKNVELLNDTLPSTTTGARNFNVQPFIGRIVDCESEIPYHLQSDEIAHVFEIRLLDLIANPNVSLYEPLGKTIMAPTSTHYGPLYHLKNIHSITHNQTIPYVPLWGYTATVVTQILDGLNFELANK
;
A
#
# COMPACT_ATOMS: atom_id res chain seq x y z
N MET A 1 -11.78 -0.36 15.78
CA MET A 1 -10.46 -1.04 15.78
C MET A 1 -9.47 0.01 16.24
N ASP A 2 -8.57 -0.28 17.18
CA ASP A 2 -7.67 0.77 17.69
C ASP A 2 -6.36 0.76 16.88
N PHE A 3 -6.34 1.50 15.78
CA PHE A 3 -5.17 1.54 14.89
C PHE A 3 -3.89 2.07 15.56
N ARG A 4 -4.01 2.69 16.74
CA ARG A 4 -2.84 3.14 17.52
C ARG A 4 -2.06 1.97 18.10
N LYS A 5 -2.71 0.81 18.34
CA LYS A 5 -2.06 -0.37 18.91
C LYS A 5 -1.20 -1.14 17.91
N LEU A 6 -1.47 -1.00 16.61
CA LEU A 6 -0.67 -1.58 15.52
C LEU A 6 0.81 -1.15 15.51
N ALA A 7 1.17 -0.02 16.12
CA ALA A 7 2.57 0.41 16.21
C ALA A 7 3.16 0.43 17.63
N THR A 8 2.43 -0.03 18.64
CA THR A 8 3.00 -0.16 19.99
C THR A 8 3.80 -1.46 20.20
N SER A 9 3.82 -2.37 19.22
CA SER A 9 4.60 -3.62 19.30
C SER A 9 6.06 -3.41 18.87
N GLY A 10 6.73 -2.40 19.41
CA GLY A 10 8.17 -2.20 19.27
C GLY A 10 8.99 -3.40 19.79
N ASP A 11 8.41 -4.22 20.67
CA ASP A 11 9.08 -5.35 21.32
C ASP A 11 8.42 -6.73 21.11
N SER A 12 7.30 -6.83 20.36
CA SER A 12 6.72 -8.13 20.00
C SER A 12 6.75 -8.35 18.49
N ALA A 13 7.95 -8.62 17.99
CA ALA A 13 8.25 -9.45 16.83
C ALA A 13 7.19 -9.49 15.71
N ILE A 14 6.92 -8.36 15.05
CA ILE A 14 6.64 -8.43 13.61
C ILE A 14 7.99 -8.80 12.98
N VAL A 15 8.28 -10.09 12.92
CA VAL A 15 9.46 -10.59 12.21
C VAL A 15 9.36 -10.03 10.79
N PRO A 16 10.34 -9.26 10.30
CA PRO A 16 10.33 -8.82 8.91
C PRO A 16 10.33 -10.09 8.06
N ARG A 17 9.19 -10.46 7.47
CA ARG A 17 9.17 -11.53 6.48
C ARG A 17 10.16 -11.12 5.41
N SER A 18 11.15 -11.98 5.14
CA SER A 18 12.10 -11.79 4.04
C SER A 18 11.29 -11.52 2.78
N THR A 19 11.44 -10.29 2.32
CA THR A 19 10.50 -9.54 1.52
C THR A 19 10.75 -9.86 0.05
N PHE A 20 10.06 -10.88 -0.44
CA PHE A 20 9.98 -11.28 -1.85
C PHE A 20 11.32 -11.64 -2.56
N HIS A 21 11.18 -12.50 -3.56
CA HIS A 21 12.27 -12.99 -4.40
C HIS A 21 11.99 -12.61 -5.85
N GLU A 22 12.95 -12.02 -6.53
CA GLU A 22 12.85 -11.78 -7.97
C GLU A 22 13.76 -12.77 -8.71
N TYR A 23 13.24 -13.38 -9.75
CA TYR A 23 13.96 -14.32 -10.61
C TYR A 23 13.95 -13.81 -12.05
N ASN A 24 15.04 -14.02 -12.78
CA ASN A 24 15.06 -13.77 -14.22
C ASN A 24 14.35 -14.88 -14.99
N GLY A 25 14.18 -14.67 -16.29
CA GLY A 25 13.57 -15.64 -17.21
C GLY A 25 14.25 -17.02 -17.27
N ASN A 26 15.47 -17.17 -16.72
CA ASN A 26 16.19 -18.44 -16.64
C ASN A 26 16.01 -19.14 -15.29
N GLY A 27 15.17 -18.61 -14.39
CA GLY A 27 14.92 -19.18 -13.07
C GLY A 27 16.05 -18.94 -12.06
N ASN A 28 17.02 -18.08 -12.39
CA ASN A 28 18.06 -17.69 -11.44
C ASN A 28 17.54 -16.60 -10.51
N LEU A 29 17.79 -16.75 -9.21
CA LEU A 29 17.48 -15.72 -8.21
C LEU A 29 18.27 -14.46 -8.57
N MET A 30 17.53 -13.43 -8.95
CA MET A 30 18.11 -12.13 -9.25
C MET A 30 18.33 -11.36 -7.96
N ARG A 31 17.32 -11.28 -7.08
CA ARG A 31 17.31 -10.34 -5.96
C ARG A 31 16.49 -10.80 -4.75
N LEU A 32 16.93 -10.34 -3.58
CA LEU A 32 16.29 -10.47 -2.27
C LEU A 32 16.11 -9.07 -1.68
N SER A 33 15.00 -8.78 -1.01
CA SER A 33 14.95 -7.67 -0.05
C SER A 33 16.07 -7.78 0.98
N ARG A 34 16.57 -6.65 1.46
CA ARG A 34 17.58 -6.58 2.51
C ARG A 34 17.21 -5.51 3.53
N LYS A 35 17.95 -5.46 4.63
CA LYS A 35 17.87 -4.34 5.59
C LYS A 35 18.32 -3.03 4.91
N PRO A 36 17.79 -1.88 5.37
CA PRO A 36 18.22 -0.55 4.93
C PRO A 36 19.73 -0.38 4.90
N ASP A 37 20.24 0.17 3.79
CA ASP A 37 21.61 0.65 3.62
C ASP A 37 21.52 2.18 3.43
N GLU A 38 22.34 2.95 4.14
CA GLU A 38 22.29 4.42 4.15
C GLU A 38 22.73 5.04 2.80
N SER A 39 23.38 4.26 1.92
CA SER A 39 23.83 4.70 0.59
C SER A 39 22.71 4.73 -0.47
N VAL A 40 21.47 4.54 -0.04
CA VAL A 40 20.32 4.20 -0.88
C VAL A 40 19.32 5.37 -0.94
N ARG A 41 18.71 5.61 -2.11
CA ARG A 41 17.67 6.65 -2.23
C ARG A 41 16.48 6.32 -1.31
N SER A 42 15.98 7.31 -0.58
CA SER A 42 14.86 7.09 0.35
C SER A 42 13.52 7.45 -0.32
N SER A 43 12.50 6.68 0.02
CA SER A 43 11.11 6.88 -0.40
C SER A 43 10.20 6.72 0.80
N ALA A 44 9.02 7.32 0.72
CA ALA A 44 8.02 7.21 1.77
C ALA A 44 6.66 6.92 1.18
N VAL A 45 5.86 6.12 1.89
CA VAL A 45 4.48 5.79 1.50
C VAL A 45 3.55 5.97 2.69
N MET A 46 2.29 6.33 2.42
CA MET A 46 1.26 6.52 3.43
C MET A 46 0.18 5.42 3.31
N ALA A 47 0.15 4.50 4.26
CA ALA A 47 -0.96 3.58 4.44
C ALA A 47 -2.14 4.32 5.07
N LEU A 48 -3.07 4.75 4.22
CA LEU A 48 -4.24 5.56 4.62
C LEU A 48 -5.43 4.68 4.99
N PHE A 49 -6.06 5.01 6.12
CA PHE A 49 -7.28 4.39 6.61
C PHE A 49 -8.41 5.41 6.66
N VAL A 50 -9.61 4.99 6.29
CA VAL A 50 -10.85 5.76 6.46
C VAL A 50 -11.90 4.89 7.14
N GLU A 51 -12.68 5.51 8.02
CA GLU A 51 -13.79 4.88 8.72
C GLU A 51 -15.12 5.37 8.14
N ARG A 52 -15.90 4.47 7.53
CA ARG A 52 -17.23 4.78 6.97
C ARG A 52 -18.32 4.20 7.86
N TRP A 53 -19.39 4.96 8.11
CA TRP A 53 -20.55 4.43 8.84
C TRP A 53 -21.24 3.34 8.02
N SER A 54 -21.56 2.21 8.65
CA SER A 54 -22.37 1.13 8.07
C SER A 54 -23.66 1.00 8.85
N GLU A 55 -24.78 1.33 8.23
CA GLU A 55 -26.10 1.13 8.85
C GLU A 55 -26.36 -0.34 9.16
N LYS A 56 -25.95 -1.24 8.26
CA LYS A 56 -26.09 -2.69 8.42
C LYS A 56 -25.36 -3.22 9.65
N GLU A 57 -24.19 -2.67 9.97
CA GLU A 57 -23.37 -3.12 11.10
C GLU A 57 -23.51 -2.22 12.34
N GLY A 58 -24.28 -1.13 12.26
CA GLY A 58 -24.49 -0.17 13.35
C GLY A 58 -23.20 0.46 13.90
N ARG A 59 -22.15 0.54 13.08
CA ARG A 59 -20.80 0.99 13.50
C ARG A 59 -20.01 1.55 12.33
N ARG A 60 -18.91 2.25 12.66
CA ARG A 60 -17.91 2.64 11.67
C ARG A 60 -17.04 1.46 11.26
N ILE A 61 -16.86 1.28 9.95
CA ILE A 61 -16.12 0.20 9.31
C ILE A 61 -14.83 0.77 8.72
N PRO A 62 -13.67 0.16 9.00
CA PRO A 62 -12.42 0.64 8.46
C PRO A 62 -12.12 0.10 7.06
N TYR A 63 -11.63 1.00 6.23
CA TYR A 63 -11.19 0.74 4.86
C TYR A 63 -9.73 1.15 4.72
N LEU A 64 -8.99 0.37 3.94
CA LEU A 64 -7.67 0.74 3.43
C LEU A 64 -7.84 1.48 2.11
N VAL A 65 -7.15 2.62 1.97
CA VAL A 65 -7.12 3.38 0.72
C VAL A 65 -5.91 2.94 -0.10
N LEU A 66 -6.16 2.56 -1.36
CA LEU A 66 -5.14 2.16 -2.33
C LEU A 66 -5.35 2.90 -3.64
N LEU A 67 -4.25 3.25 -4.31
CA LEU A 67 -4.24 3.96 -5.58
C LEU A 67 -3.84 3.03 -6.70
N GLN A 68 -4.45 3.16 -7.86
CA GLN A 68 -3.96 2.54 -9.09
C GLN A 68 -3.27 3.58 -9.95
N LYS A 69 -2.00 3.35 -10.27
CA LYS A 69 -1.25 4.25 -11.15
C LYS A 69 -1.79 4.18 -12.58
N THR A 70 -1.82 5.31 -13.28
CA THR A 70 -2.25 5.42 -14.67
C THR A 70 -1.42 4.48 -15.54
N PRO A 71 -2.04 3.64 -16.38
CA PRO A 71 -1.30 2.79 -17.31
C PRO A 71 -0.47 3.65 -18.26
N ALA A 72 0.76 3.22 -18.57
CA ALA A 72 1.63 3.93 -19.48
C ALA A 72 0.92 4.11 -20.83
N LYS A 73 0.85 5.36 -21.30
CA LYS A 73 0.51 5.63 -22.70
C LYS A 73 1.66 5.11 -23.57
N LYS A 74 1.39 4.70 -24.82
CA LYS A 74 2.46 4.31 -25.76
C LYS A 74 3.53 5.42 -25.78
N ASN A 75 4.77 5.08 -25.46
CA ASN A 75 5.97 5.95 -25.38
C ASN A 75 6.21 6.75 -24.08
N THR A 76 5.54 6.45 -22.96
CA THR A 76 5.93 6.99 -21.64
C THR A 76 6.61 5.93 -20.77
N ASN A 77 7.84 6.19 -20.31
CA ASN A 77 8.58 5.35 -19.35
C ASN A 77 8.01 5.50 -17.93
N TYR A 78 6.69 5.31 -17.76
CA TYR A 78 6.07 5.36 -16.44
C TYR A 78 6.38 4.07 -15.69
N GLN A 79 7.30 4.18 -14.75
CA GLN A 79 7.63 3.12 -13.82
C GLN A 79 6.37 2.82 -12.98
N HIS A 80 5.94 1.56 -12.91
CA HIS A 80 4.75 1.09 -12.16
C HIS A 80 3.37 1.34 -12.80
N ALA A 81 3.31 1.59 -14.12
CA ALA A 81 2.07 1.67 -14.88
C ALA A 81 1.03 0.60 -14.49
N GLY A 82 -0.17 1.03 -14.08
CA GLY A 82 -1.29 0.15 -13.75
C GLY A 82 -1.19 -0.58 -12.40
N GLN A 83 -0.09 -0.45 -11.66
CA GLN A 83 0.11 -1.11 -10.37
C GLN A 83 -0.72 -0.44 -9.28
N VAL A 84 -1.10 -1.22 -8.27
CA VAL A 84 -1.72 -0.72 -7.06
C VAL A 84 -0.69 -0.45 -5.98
N SER A 85 -0.72 0.75 -5.42
CA SER A 85 0.18 1.19 -4.36
C SER A 85 -0.52 2.05 -3.32
N PHE A 86 0.15 2.24 -2.20
CA PHE A 86 -0.14 3.39 -1.35
C PHE A 86 0.26 4.69 -2.06
N PRO A 87 -0.30 5.85 -1.66
CA PRO A 87 0.27 7.12 -2.02
C PRO A 87 1.70 7.23 -1.50
N GLY A 88 2.58 7.84 -2.29
CA GLY A 88 3.99 7.99 -1.92
C GLY A 88 4.95 8.05 -3.08
N GLY A 89 6.19 8.42 -2.76
CA GLY A 89 7.20 8.75 -3.74
C GLY A 89 8.60 8.86 -3.15
N VAL A 90 9.45 9.58 -3.86
CA VAL A 90 10.89 9.73 -3.53
C VAL A 90 11.08 10.96 -2.65
N PHE A 91 11.96 10.86 -1.66
CA PHE A 91 12.36 11.99 -0.83
C PHE A 91 13.03 13.07 -1.68
N ASP A 92 12.53 14.31 -1.59
CA ASP A 92 13.12 15.47 -2.25
C ASP A 92 13.72 16.42 -1.20
N GLU A 93 15.06 16.47 -1.11
CA GLU A 93 15.80 17.33 -0.18
C GLU A 93 15.47 18.83 -0.30
N LYS A 94 14.91 19.28 -1.42
CA LYS A 94 14.53 20.68 -1.63
C LYS A 94 13.12 21.00 -1.12
N LEU A 95 12.26 19.99 -1.01
CA LEU A 95 10.85 20.13 -0.66
C LEU A 95 10.52 19.56 0.72
N ASP A 96 11.20 18.48 1.11
CA ASP A 96 10.86 17.65 2.26
C ASP A 96 11.95 17.75 3.34
N LYS A 97 11.57 18.05 4.59
CA LYS A 97 12.49 18.03 5.73
C LYS A 97 12.73 16.63 6.27
N ASN A 98 11.81 15.70 6.03
CA ASN A 98 11.88 14.32 6.46
C ASN A 98 10.94 13.43 5.61
N LEU A 99 11.01 12.10 5.81
CA LEU A 99 10.22 11.14 5.05
C LEU A 99 8.71 11.23 5.31
N LEU A 100 8.28 11.72 6.47
CA LEU A 100 6.86 11.94 6.74
C LEU A 100 6.33 13.09 5.87
N GLU A 101 7.09 14.19 5.73
CA GLU A 101 6.75 15.28 4.82
C GLU A 101 6.68 14.79 3.37
N THR A 102 7.56 13.89 2.93
CA THR A 102 7.44 13.23 1.61
C THR A 102 6.13 12.48 1.47
N ALA A 103 5.77 11.62 2.42
CA ALA A 103 4.53 10.83 2.32
C ALA A 103 3.28 11.72 2.30
N MET A 104 3.29 12.83 3.07
CA MET A 104 2.21 13.81 3.11
C MET A 104 2.13 14.64 1.81
N ARG A 105 3.28 15.07 1.27
CA ARG A 105 3.36 15.81 -0.01
C ARG A 105 2.82 14.95 -1.15
N GLU A 106 3.30 13.71 -1.28
CA GLU A 106 2.87 12.79 -2.34
C GLU A 106 1.38 12.43 -2.20
N THR A 107 0.89 12.24 -0.97
CA THR A 107 -0.55 12.07 -0.71
C THR A 107 -1.36 13.28 -1.18
N PHE A 108 -0.85 14.49 -0.98
CA PHE A 108 -1.52 15.70 -1.46
C PHE A 108 -1.43 15.85 -2.99
N GLU A 109 -0.28 15.57 -3.60
CA GLU A 109 -0.06 15.66 -5.05
C GLU A 109 -0.90 14.64 -5.81
N GLU A 110 -0.89 13.37 -5.39
CA GLU A 110 -1.56 12.27 -6.10
C GLU A 110 -3.09 12.31 -5.97
N ILE A 111 -3.62 12.68 -4.79
CA ILE A 111 -5.06 12.57 -4.47
C ILE A 111 -5.67 13.78 -3.73
N GLY A 112 -4.93 14.87 -3.53
CA GLY A 112 -5.45 16.12 -2.97
C GLY A 112 -5.73 16.12 -1.47
N LEU A 113 -5.35 15.06 -0.74
CA LEU A 113 -5.68 14.94 0.68
C LEU A 113 -4.69 15.65 1.60
N LYS A 114 -5.22 16.51 2.48
CA LYS A 114 -4.46 17.21 3.53
C LYS A 114 -4.88 16.80 4.95
N ASN A 115 -6.11 16.33 5.13
CA ASN A 115 -6.69 16.02 6.43
C ASN A 115 -6.36 14.59 6.84
N VAL A 116 -5.08 14.35 7.12
CA VAL A 116 -4.57 13.05 7.57
C VAL A 116 -4.02 13.19 8.99
N GLU A 117 -4.64 12.51 9.94
CA GLU A 117 -4.09 12.31 11.28
C GLU A 117 -3.12 11.14 11.25
N LEU A 118 -1.86 11.37 11.65
CA LEU A 118 -0.91 10.28 11.81
C LEU A 118 -1.31 9.42 13.01
N LEU A 119 -1.52 8.13 12.78
CA LEU A 119 -1.94 7.22 13.84
C LEU A 119 -0.76 6.68 14.65
N ASN A 120 0.42 6.62 14.04
CA ASN A 120 1.67 6.14 14.62
C ASN A 120 2.89 6.56 13.78
N ASP A 121 4.07 6.63 14.39
CA ASP A 121 5.27 7.16 13.75
C ASP A 121 5.72 6.34 12.54
N THR A 122 5.76 4.99 12.59
CA THR A 122 6.24 4.17 11.45
C THR A 122 5.82 2.69 11.53
N LEU A 123 5.67 2.03 10.38
CA LEU A 123 5.86 0.58 10.25
C LEU A 123 7.35 0.29 9.91
N PRO A 124 7.89 -0.92 10.15
CA PRO A 124 9.29 -1.21 9.87
C PRO A 124 9.68 -0.90 8.41
N SER A 125 10.65 0.00 8.21
CA SER A 125 11.19 0.31 6.89
C SER A 125 11.76 -0.94 6.22
N THR A 126 11.61 -1.05 4.89
CA THR A 126 12.21 -2.14 4.13
C THR A 126 12.90 -1.61 2.88
N THR A 127 14.07 -2.17 2.55
CA THR A 127 14.69 -1.90 1.25
C THR A 127 14.05 -2.74 0.17
N THR A 128 13.48 -2.07 -0.83
CA THR A 128 12.96 -2.75 -2.01
C THR A 128 14.13 -3.22 -2.88
N GLY A 129 14.24 -4.53 -3.09
CA GLY A 129 15.34 -5.13 -3.86
C GLY A 129 15.38 -4.68 -5.33
N ALA A 130 14.25 -4.21 -5.88
CA ALA A 130 14.15 -3.81 -7.28
C ALA A 130 14.99 -2.58 -7.65
N ARG A 131 15.26 -1.66 -6.72
CA ARG A 131 15.85 -0.36 -7.08
C ARG A 131 16.85 0.25 -6.11
N ASN A 132 17.20 -0.41 -5.01
CA ASN A 132 17.87 0.24 -3.89
C ASN A 132 17.03 1.48 -3.52
N PHE A 133 15.84 1.26 -2.97
CA PHE A 133 15.14 2.33 -2.25
C PHE A 133 14.82 1.85 -0.85
N ASN A 134 15.14 2.66 0.15
CA ASN A 134 14.64 2.48 1.49
C ASN A 134 13.23 3.07 1.53
N VAL A 135 12.20 2.22 1.58
CA VAL A 135 10.81 2.70 1.63
C VAL A 135 10.34 2.70 3.08
N GLN A 136 9.95 3.88 3.55
CA GLN A 136 9.40 4.11 4.88
C GLN A 136 7.87 4.20 4.81
N PRO A 137 7.15 3.21 5.36
CA PRO A 137 5.70 3.26 5.50
C PRO A 137 5.28 4.05 6.75
N PHE A 138 4.31 4.95 6.56
CA PHE A 138 3.60 5.68 7.61
C PHE A 138 2.13 5.22 7.65
N ILE A 139 1.49 5.31 8.82
CA ILE A 139 0.06 4.99 8.96
C ILE A 139 -0.73 6.26 9.25
N GLY A 140 -1.61 6.63 8.33
CA GLY A 140 -2.47 7.80 8.45
C GLY A 140 -3.95 7.43 8.51
N ARG A 141 -4.73 8.22 9.23
CA ARG A 141 -6.20 8.19 9.22
C ARG A 141 -6.73 9.44 8.56
N ILE A 142 -7.60 9.28 7.57
CA ILE A 142 -8.33 10.39 6.99
C ILE A 142 -9.39 10.85 8.01
N VAL A 143 -9.35 12.13 8.37
CA VAL A 143 -10.24 12.75 9.36
C VAL A 143 -11.17 13.78 8.71
N ASP A 144 -12.22 14.18 9.44
CA ASP A 144 -13.17 15.23 9.06
C ASP A 144 -13.90 15.01 7.72
N CYS A 145 -14.24 13.76 7.43
CA CYS A 145 -14.92 13.36 6.18
C CYS A 145 -16.21 12.57 6.51
N GLU A 146 -17.24 13.25 7.01
CA GLU A 146 -18.49 12.59 7.45
C GLU A 146 -19.37 12.09 6.30
N SER A 147 -19.28 12.69 5.11
CA SER A 147 -20.10 12.34 3.95
C SER A 147 -19.25 11.83 2.78
N GLU A 148 -18.39 12.68 2.21
CA GLU A 148 -17.62 12.36 1.01
C GLU A 148 -16.19 12.88 1.15
N ILE A 149 -15.23 12.10 0.65
CA ILE A 149 -13.83 12.53 0.56
C ILE A 149 -13.64 13.12 -0.84
N PRO A 150 -13.32 14.42 -0.99
CA PRO A 150 -13.09 15.04 -2.28
C PRO A 150 -11.70 14.64 -2.80
N TYR A 151 -11.56 13.42 -3.31
CA TYR A 151 -10.31 12.99 -3.94
C TYR A 151 -10.05 13.83 -5.21
N HIS A 152 -9.00 14.65 -5.19
CA HIS A 152 -8.56 15.42 -6.34
C HIS A 152 -7.36 14.73 -6.99
N LEU A 153 -7.62 13.95 -8.04
CA LEU A 153 -6.59 13.12 -8.65
C LEU A 153 -5.63 13.91 -9.54
N GLN A 154 -4.34 13.62 -9.41
CA GLN A 154 -3.39 13.85 -10.49
C GLN A 154 -3.59 12.79 -11.56
N SER A 155 -4.50 13.03 -12.51
CA SER A 155 -4.94 12.05 -13.51
C SER A 155 -3.82 11.49 -14.41
N ASP A 156 -2.71 12.22 -14.57
CA ASP A 156 -1.55 11.72 -15.32
C ASP A 156 -0.82 10.57 -14.59
N GLU A 157 -0.98 10.50 -13.26
CA GLU A 157 -0.32 9.52 -12.41
C GLU A 157 -1.28 8.50 -11.81
N ILE A 158 -2.50 8.91 -11.45
CA ILE A 158 -3.49 8.08 -10.77
C ILE A 158 -4.74 7.89 -11.62
N ALA A 159 -5.06 6.63 -11.89
CA ALA A 159 -6.28 6.23 -12.59
C ALA A 159 -7.44 5.94 -11.64
N HIS A 160 -7.19 5.30 -10.48
CA HIS A 160 -8.26 4.89 -9.57
C HIS A 160 -7.88 5.07 -8.11
N VAL A 161 -8.88 5.38 -7.29
CA VAL A 161 -8.81 5.27 -5.83
C VAL A 161 -9.77 4.17 -5.39
N PHE A 162 -9.25 3.24 -4.59
CA PHE A 162 -10.02 2.16 -4.01
C PHE A 162 -10.09 2.33 -2.49
N GLU A 163 -11.28 2.19 -1.93
CA GLU A 163 -11.49 1.98 -0.51
C GLU A 163 -11.88 0.52 -0.30
N ILE A 164 -10.98 -0.28 0.28
CA ILE A 164 -11.21 -1.72 0.48
C ILE A 164 -11.40 -2.00 1.97
N ARG A 165 -12.52 -2.62 2.35
CA ARG A 165 -12.76 -3.00 3.76
C ARG A 165 -11.65 -3.93 4.23
N LEU A 166 -11.06 -3.64 5.39
CA LEU A 166 -10.00 -4.48 5.94
C LEU A 166 -10.44 -5.94 6.13
N LEU A 167 -11.68 -6.13 6.58
CA LEU A 167 -12.23 -7.47 6.77
C LEU A 167 -12.40 -8.24 5.46
N ASP A 168 -12.63 -7.55 4.33
CA ASP A 168 -12.70 -8.21 3.03
C ASP A 168 -11.32 -8.72 2.58
N LEU A 169 -10.25 -7.99 2.89
CA LEU A 169 -8.89 -8.42 2.60
C LEU A 169 -8.49 -9.69 3.36
N ILE A 170 -9.05 -9.88 4.56
CA ILE A 170 -8.73 -11.01 5.46
C ILE A 170 -9.64 -12.22 5.18
N ALA A 171 -10.95 -12.00 5.07
CA ALA A 171 -11.94 -13.07 5.26
C ALA A 171 -12.92 -13.24 4.09
N ASN A 172 -12.84 -12.41 3.04
CA ASN A 172 -13.78 -12.48 1.93
C ASN A 172 -13.11 -12.98 0.62
N PRO A 173 -13.18 -14.28 0.30
CA PRO A 173 -12.54 -14.84 -0.89
C PRO A 173 -13.14 -14.36 -2.22
N ASN A 174 -14.34 -13.75 -2.19
CA ASN A 174 -14.95 -13.13 -3.37
C ASN A 174 -14.38 -11.74 -3.66
N VAL A 175 -13.74 -11.10 -2.69
CA VAL A 175 -13.08 -9.79 -2.83
C VAL A 175 -11.56 -9.95 -2.88
N SER A 176 -10.98 -10.80 -2.04
CA SER A 176 -9.54 -10.96 -1.88
C SER A 176 -9.17 -12.43 -1.76
N LEU A 177 -8.36 -12.93 -2.69
CA LEU A 177 -7.67 -14.21 -2.55
C LEU A 177 -6.17 -13.94 -2.36
N TYR A 178 -5.60 -14.41 -1.25
CA TYR A 178 -4.21 -14.16 -0.87
C TYR A 178 -3.31 -15.37 -1.15
N GLU A 179 -2.21 -15.13 -1.85
CA GLU A 179 -1.13 -16.08 -2.09
C GLU A 179 0.16 -15.56 -1.44
N PRO A 180 0.71 -16.21 -0.40
CA PRO A 180 1.91 -15.73 0.29
C PRO A 180 3.19 -15.78 -0.56
N LEU A 181 3.22 -16.67 -1.55
CA LEU A 181 4.30 -16.81 -2.53
C LEU A 181 3.71 -16.83 -3.95
N GLY A 182 2.85 -15.87 -4.23
CA GLY A 182 2.23 -15.71 -5.54
C GLY A 182 3.25 -15.25 -6.60
N LYS A 183 2.99 -15.63 -7.84
CA LYS A 183 3.85 -15.33 -8.99
C LYS A 183 3.29 -14.13 -9.77
N THR A 184 4.08 -13.09 -9.99
CA THR A 184 3.72 -11.96 -10.85
C THR A 184 4.75 -11.74 -11.94
N ILE A 185 4.31 -11.75 -13.20
CA ILE A 185 5.18 -11.47 -14.35
C ILE A 185 5.25 -9.95 -14.54
N MET A 186 6.41 -9.37 -14.29
CA MET A 186 6.62 -7.91 -14.40
C MET A 186 7.00 -7.48 -15.81
N ALA A 187 7.76 -8.34 -16.49
CA ALA A 187 8.24 -8.16 -17.85
C ALA A 187 8.51 -9.55 -18.45
N PRO A 188 8.70 -9.69 -19.78
CA PRO A 188 8.98 -10.99 -20.40
C PRO A 188 10.15 -11.76 -19.76
N THR A 189 11.09 -11.05 -19.12
CA THR A 189 12.29 -11.62 -18.50
C THR A 189 12.34 -11.48 -16.98
N SER A 190 11.30 -10.96 -16.33
CA SER A 190 11.30 -10.65 -14.88
C SER A 190 10.04 -11.16 -14.21
N THR A 191 10.21 -12.01 -13.19
CA THR A 191 9.13 -12.54 -12.37
C THR A 191 9.38 -12.21 -10.90
N HIS A 192 8.35 -11.68 -10.26
CA HIS A 192 8.28 -11.44 -8.82
C HIS A 192 7.58 -12.61 -8.11
N TYR A 193 8.13 -13.05 -6.99
CA TYR A 193 7.53 -14.02 -6.08
C TYR A 193 7.41 -13.44 -4.68
N GLY A 194 6.19 -13.38 -4.15
CA GLY A 194 5.92 -12.83 -2.84
C GLY A 194 4.43 -12.73 -2.53
N PRO A 195 4.05 -11.97 -1.49
CA PRO A 195 2.66 -11.68 -1.20
C PRO A 195 1.92 -11.15 -2.42
N LEU A 196 0.85 -11.83 -2.81
CA LEU A 196 -0.02 -11.46 -3.92
C LEU A 196 -1.47 -11.53 -3.44
N TYR A 197 -2.19 -10.44 -3.62
CA TYR A 197 -3.63 -10.37 -3.41
C TYR A 197 -4.31 -10.24 -4.76
N HIS A 198 -5.20 -11.18 -5.05
CA HIS A 198 -6.11 -11.13 -6.18
C HIS A 198 -7.37 -10.39 -5.76
N LEU A 199 -7.40 -9.08 -6.02
CA LEU A 199 -8.56 -8.26 -5.70
C LEU A 199 -9.59 -8.39 -6.82
N LYS A 200 -10.83 -8.75 -6.46
CA LYS A 200 -11.92 -9.02 -7.40
C LYS A 200 -13.08 -8.08 -7.13
N ASN A 201 -13.66 -7.55 -8.20
CA ASN A 201 -14.85 -6.70 -8.16
C ASN A 201 -14.72 -5.53 -7.17
N ILE A 202 -13.54 -4.91 -7.07
CA ILE A 202 -13.33 -3.76 -6.19
C ILE A 202 -13.89 -2.49 -6.82
N HIS A 203 -14.42 -1.60 -6.01
CA HIS A 203 -15.09 -0.39 -6.49
C HIS A 203 -14.13 0.81 -6.51
N SER A 204 -14.00 1.45 -7.67
CA SER A 204 -13.27 2.73 -7.83
C SER A 204 -14.16 3.87 -7.38
N ILE A 205 -13.82 4.49 -6.25
CA ILE A 205 -14.59 5.61 -5.67
C ILE A 205 -14.61 6.81 -6.62
N THR A 206 -13.48 7.10 -7.27
CA THR A 206 -13.33 8.29 -8.14
C THR A 206 -14.04 8.21 -9.48
N HIS A 207 -14.46 7.02 -9.90
CA HIS A 207 -15.11 6.79 -11.19
C HIS A 207 -16.47 6.11 -11.05
N ASN A 208 -16.89 5.82 -9.80
CA ASN A 208 -18.11 5.09 -9.48
C ASN A 208 -18.30 3.83 -10.33
N GLN A 209 -17.25 3.02 -10.46
CA GLN A 209 -17.27 1.81 -11.30
C GLN A 209 -16.60 0.62 -10.60
N THR A 210 -17.07 -0.58 -10.92
CA THR A 210 -16.48 -1.82 -10.43
C THR A 210 -15.36 -2.27 -11.35
N ILE A 211 -14.17 -2.47 -10.79
CA ILE A 211 -13.02 -3.04 -11.48
C ILE A 211 -13.01 -4.56 -11.23
N PRO A 212 -13.18 -5.39 -12.28
CA PRO A 212 -13.36 -6.83 -12.11
C PRO A 212 -12.18 -7.53 -11.43
N TYR A 213 -10.96 -7.07 -11.73
CA TYR A 213 -9.75 -7.69 -11.22
C TYR A 213 -8.60 -6.70 -11.14
N VAL A 214 -7.89 -6.71 -10.01
CA VAL A 214 -6.66 -5.94 -9.80
C VAL A 214 -5.65 -6.75 -8.97
N PRO A 215 -4.44 -7.02 -9.48
CA PRO A 215 -3.41 -7.67 -8.68
C PRO A 215 -2.72 -6.64 -7.77
N LEU A 216 -2.65 -6.95 -6.48
CA LEU A 216 -1.85 -6.22 -5.50
C LEU A 216 -0.66 -7.08 -5.10
N TRP A 217 0.55 -6.64 -5.39
CA TRP A 217 1.80 -7.40 -5.22
C TRP A 217 2.96 -6.49 -4.85
N GLY A 218 4.15 -7.07 -4.67
CA GLY A 218 5.36 -6.30 -4.40
C GLY A 218 5.42 -5.72 -2.99
N TYR A 219 6.01 -4.54 -2.88
CA TYR A 219 6.19 -3.88 -1.59
C TYR A 219 4.86 -3.51 -0.93
N THR A 220 3.90 -2.98 -1.71
CA THR A 220 2.57 -2.64 -1.23
C THR A 220 1.89 -3.86 -0.61
N ALA A 221 1.89 -5.01 -1.29
CA ALA A 221 1.29 -6.23 -0.77
C ALA A 221 1.97 -6.69 0.53
N THR A 222 3.30 -6.54 0.63
CA THR A 222 4.02 -6.86 1.86
C THR A 222 3.56 -5.99 3.03
N VAL A 223 3.49 -4.67 2.84
CA VAL A 223 3.05 -3.74 3.90
C VAL A 223 1.59 -4.02 4.27
N VAL A 224 0.72 -4.32 3.31
CA VAL A 224 -0.65 -4.76 3.57
C VAL A 224 -0.66 -6.02 4.43
N THR A 225 0.13 -7.05 4.09
CA THR A 225 0.22 -8.26 4.90
C THR A 225 0.69 -7.97 6.32
N GLN A 226 1.69 -7.10 6.51
CA GLN A 226 2.18 -6.71 7.85
C GLN A 226 1.09 -6.02 8.67
N ILE A 227 0.34 -5.10 8.05
CA ILE A 227 -0.80 -4.43 8.68
C ILE A 227 -1.85 -5.47 9.12
N LEU A 228 -2.24 -6.37 8.21
CA LEU A 228 -3.29 -7.35 8.48
C LEU A 228 -2.86 -8.39 9.53
N ASP A 229 -1.60 -8.81 9.53
CA ASP A 229 -1.03 -9.71 10.56
C ASP A 229 -1.07 -9.05 11.95
N GLY A 230 -0.70 -7.76 12.04
CA GLY A 230 -0.82 -6.98 13.28
C GLY A 230 -2.27 -6.87 13.78
N LEU A 231 -3.22 -6.66 12.85
CA LEU A 231 -4.65 -6.57 13.18
C LEU A 231 -5.23 -7.91 13.65
N ASN A 232 -4.86 -9.02 12.99
CA ASN A 232 -5.30 -10.36 13.38
C ASN A 232 -4.77 -10.75 14.76
N PHE A 233 -3.53 -10.37 15.09
CA PHE A 233 -2.96 -10.57 16.41
C PHE A 233 -3.77 -9.85 17.51
N GLU A 234 -4.23 -8.62 17.27
CA GLU A 234 -5.09 -7.91 18.23
C GLU A 234 -6.47 -8.56 18.41
N LEU A 235 -7.04 -9.10 17.33
CA LEU A 235 -8.35 -9.76 17.37
C LEU A 235 -8.29 -11.11 18.10
N ALA A 236 -7.19 -11.85 17.97
CA ALA A 236 -7.00 -13.13 18.65
C ALA A 236 -6.69 -13.01 20.15
N ASN A 237 -6.20 -11.83 20.59
CA ASN A 237 -5.82 -11.55 21.98
C ASN A 237 -6.86 -10.70 22.75
N LYS A 238 -8.11 -10.64 22.25
CA LYS A 238 -9.27 -10.06 22.92
C LYS A 238 -10.32 -11.13 23.16
#